data_AF-A0A6G0X469-F1
#
_entry.id   AF-A0A6G0X469-F1
#
_cell.length_a   1.000
_cell.length_b   1.000
_cell.length_c   1.000
_cell.angle_alpha   90.00
_cell.angle_beta   90.00
_cell.angle_gamma   90.00
#
_symmetry.space_group_name_H-M   'P 1'
#
loop_
_entity.id
_entity.type
_entity.pdbx_description
1 polymer ?
#
loop_
_entity_poly.entity_id
_entity_poly.type
_entity_poly.pdbx_seq_one_letter_code
_entity_poly.pdbx_strand_id
1 'polypeptide(L)'
;MPGFSRLNVDGKKASHRFHLLLEKHESFQKESTRLSGVDQEYTEKHSLLDDLVALRNDSVAVKKTKQDSIAAEKSRPEEGARHIRDEAMKTCGKRKKSENDQEGATPTKKSFLLEYQKEELVLERERPALKREKMMQDAEEKEKDREERKEIRDEQRKHMEQLLGLVRSCIAKSLP
;
A
#
# COMPACT_ATOMS: atom_id res chain seq x y z
N MET A 1 -16.60 -13.57 -41.06
CA MET A 1 -17.77 -14.10 -40.35
C MET A 1 -18.83 -13.01 -40.21
N PRO A 2 -19.81 -12.91 -41.13
CA PRO A 2 -20.89 -11.94 -41.02
C PRO A 2 -22.00 -12.54 -40.14
N GLY A 3 -22.16 -12.05 -38.91
CA GLY A 3 -23.20 -12.56 -37.99
C GLY A 3 -23.08 -12.16 -36.51
N PHE A 4 -21.93 -11.63 -36.08
CA PHE A 4 -21.75 -11.19 -34.68
C PHE A 4 -22.29 -9.78 -34.38
N SER A 5 -22.59 -8.99 -35.42
CA SER A 5 -23.12 -7.63 -35.24
C SER A 5 -24.62 -7.68 -34.98
N ARG A 6 -25.02 -7.50 -33.72
CA ARG A 6 -26.41 -7.22 -33.39
C ARG A 6 -26.75 -5.82 -33.88
N LEU A 7 -27.58 -5.72 -34.92
CA LEU A 7 -28.02 -4.46 -35.55
C LEU A 7 -28.51 -3.38 -34.57
N ASN A 8 -29.02 -3.78 -33.40
CA ASN A 8 -29.65 -2.88 -32.43
C ASN A 8 -28.86 -2.67 -31.12
N VAL A 9 -27.66 -3.26 -30.98
CA VAL A 9 -26.86 -3.13 -29.76
C VAL A 9 -25.56 -2.40 -30.06
N ASP A 10 -25.58 -1.10 -29.77
CA ASP A 10 -24.38 -0.26 -29.80
C ASP A 10 -23.47 -0.59 -28.60
N GLY A 11 -22.15 -0.55 -28.82
CA GLY A 11 -21.14 -0.84 -27.80
C GLY A 11 -21.26 0.07 -26.58
N LYS A 12 -21.63 1.35 -26.78
CA LYS A 12 -21.88 2.28 -25.66
C LYS A 12 -23.08 1.85 -24.83
N LYS A 13 -24.17 1.44 -25.48
CA LYS A 13 -25.37 0.93 -24.80
C LYS A 13 -25.10 -0.38 -24.08
N ALA A 14 -24.33 -1.29 -24.69
CA ALA A 14 -23.94 -2.55 -24.06
C ALA A 14 -23.08 -2.30 -22.81
N SER A 15 -22.07 -1.44 -22.92
CA SER A 15 -21.21 -1.05 -21.80
C SER A 15 -22.02 -0.40 -20.68
N HIS A 16 -22.92 0.55 -20.99
CA HIS A 16 -23.76 1.18 -19.97
C HIS A 16 -24.66 0.17 -19.25
N ARG A 17 -25.30 -0.74 -20.00
CA ARG A 17 -26.13 -1.81 -19.42
C ARG A 17 -25.33 -2.74 -18.52
N PHE A 18 -24.09 -3.05 -18.89
CA PHE A 18 -23.20 -3.86 -18.07
C PHE A 18 -22.85 -3.17 -16.75
N HIS A 19 -22.49 -1.89 -16.76
CA HIS A 19 -22.22 -1.15 -15.53
C HIS A 19 -23.45 -1.08 -14.62
N LEU A 20 -24.63 -0.81 -15.19
CA LEU A 20 -25.89 -0.76 -14.45
C LEU A 20 -26.23 -2.12 -13.81
N LEU A 21 -25.89 -3.23 -14.47
CA LEU A 21 -26.09 -4.56 -13.93
C LEU A 21 -25.24 -4.78 -12.67
N LEU A 22 -23.95 -4.40 -12.72
CA LEU A 22 -23.05 -4.53 -11.58
C LEU A 22 -23.46 -3.61 -10.42
N GLU A 23 -23.87 -2.36 -10.70
CA GLU A 23 -24.36 -1.43 -9.66
C GLU A 23 -25.61 -1.94 -8.94
N LYS A 24 -26.54 -2.56 -9.69
CA LYS A 24 -27.71 -3.20 -9.10
C LYS A 24 -27.33 -4.39 -8.22
N HIS A 25 -26.36 -5.20 -8.65
CA HIS A 25 -25.86 -6.33 -7.86
C HIS A 25 -25.16 -5.87 -6.57
N GLU A 26 -24.32 -4.83 -6.65
CA GLU A 26 -23.71 -4.22 -5.46
C GLU A 26 -24.76 -3.70 -4.47
N SER A 27 -25.86 -3.13 -4.98
CA SER A 27 -26.98 -2.68 -4.15
C SER A 27 -27.71 -3.85 -3.51
N PHE A 28 -27.94 -4.92 -4.27
CA PHE A 28 -28.49 -6.18 -3.78
C PHE A 28 -27.61 -6.79 -2.66
N GLN A 29 -26.29 -6.83 -2.83
CA GLN A 29 -25.38 -7.36 -1.79
C GLN A 29 -25.42 -6.51 -0.51
N LYS A 30 -25.53 -5.19 -0.62
CA LYS A 30 -25.71 -4.30 0.55
C LYS A 30 -27.04 -4.53 1.27
N GLU A 31 -28.10 -4.79 0.52
CA GLU A 31 -29.41 -5.12 1.10
C GLU A 31 -29.43 -6.52 1.72
N SER A 32 -28.81 -7.50 1.05
CA SER A 32 -28.67 -8.89 1.52
C SER A 32 -27.87 -8.96 2.82
N THR A 33 -26.73 -8.25 2.91
CA THR A 33 -25.95 -8.17 4.16
C THR A 33 -26.75 -7.58 5.32
N ARG A 34 -27.63 -6.60 5.06
CA ARG A 34 -28.54 -6.03 6.07
C ARG A 34 -29.66 -6.99 6.48
N LEU A 35 -30.09 -7.87 5.56
CA LEU A 35 -31.14 -8.87 5.77
C LEU A 35 -30.58 -10.26 6.14
N SER A 36 -29.29 -10.32 6.50
CA SER A 36 -28.61 -11.55 6.87
C SER A 36 -29.38 -12.26 7.99
N GLY A 37 -29.81 -13.50 7.71
CA GLY A 37 -30.69 -14.29 8.59
C GLY A 37 -32.06 -14.63 7.98
N VAL A 38 -32.40 -14.07 6.82
CA VAL A 38 -33.54 -14.51 6.00
C VAL A 38 -33.05 -15.51 4.94
N ASP A 39 -33.80 -16.59 4.74
CA ASP A 39 -33.49 -17.58 3.71
C ASP A 39 -33.57 -16.92 2.32
N GLN A 40 -32.40 -16.71 1.70
CA GLN A 40 -32.25 -16.11 0.38
C GLN A 40 -31.68 -17.14 -0.58
N GLU A 41 -32.37 -17.32 -1.71
CA GLU A 41 -31.92 -18.21 -2.77
C GLU A 41 -30.67 -17.62 -3.46
N TYR A 42 -29.51 -18.13 -3.08
CA TYR A 42 -28.25 -17.82 -3.73
C TYR A 42 -28.07 -18.71 -4.96
N THR A 43 -27.99 -18.09 -6.13
CA THR A 43 -27.87 -18.78 -7.42
C THR A 43 -26.49 -18.57 -8.04
N GLU A 44 -26.09 -19.43 -8.98
CA GLU A 44 -24.83 -19.31 -9.74
C GLU A 44 -24.64 -17.93 -10.39
N LYS A 45 -25.75 -17.29 -10.80
CA LYS A 45 -25.73 -15.92 -11.33
C LYS A 45 -25.18 -14.91 -10.30
N HIS A 46 -25.54 -15.06 -9.02
CA HIS A 46 -25.04 -14.17 -7.97
C HIS A 46 -23.54 -14.35 -7.80
N SER A 47 -23.06 -15.60 -7.78
CA SER A 47 -21.62 -15.91 -7.75
C SER A 47 -20.86 -15.29 -8.91
N LEU A 48 -21.38 -15.42 -10.13
CA LEU A 48 -20.75 -14.80 -11.30
C LEU A 48 -20.72 -13.27 -11.20
N LEU A 49 -21.80 -12.66 -10.71
CA LEU A 49 -21.85 -11.21 -10.53
C LEU A 49 -20.91 -10.74 -9.41
N ASP A 50 -20.71 -11.53 -8.36
CA ASP A 50 -19.73 -11.28 -7.30
C ASP A 50 -18.31 -11.24 -7.89
N ASP A 51 -17.94 -12.24 -8.68
CA ASP A 51 -16.63 -12.30 -9.35
C ASP A 51 -16.41 -11.11 -10.30
N LEU A 52 -17.44 -10.74 -11.06
CA LEU A 52 -17.36 -9.59 -11.98
C LEU A 52 -17.21 -8.26 -11.24
N VAL A 53 -17.88 -8.09 -10.10
CA VAL A 53 -17.72 -6.91 -9.25
C VAL A 53 -16.30 -6.84 -8.67
N ALA A 54 -15.77 -7.97 -8.19
CA ALA A 54 -14.39 -8.05 -7.69
C ALA A 54 -13.37 -7.63 -8.78
N LEU A 55 -13.47 -8.23 -9.97
CA LEU A 55 -12.59 -7.88 -11.11
C LEU A 55 -12.70 -6.41 -11.52
N ARG A 56 -13.91 -5.83 -11.50
CA ARG A 56 -14.12 -4.40 -11.77
C ARG A 56 -13.37 -3.56 -10.75
N ASN A 57 -13.54 -3.85 -9.46
CA ASN A 57 -12.95 -3.07 -8.37
C ASN A 57 -11.42 -3.13 -8.42
N ASP A 58 -10.85 -4.29 -8.67
CA ASP A 58 -9.41 -4.46 -8.85
C ASP A 58 -8.90 -3.62 -10.04
N SER A 59 -9.63 -3.63 -11.16
CA SER A 59 -9.28 -2.82 -12.32
C SER A 59 -9.32 -1.31 -12.03
N VAL A 60 -10.28 -0.86 -11.22
CA VAL A 60 -10.41 0.54 -10.81
C VAL A 60 -9.29 0.91 -9.85
N ALA A 61 -8.96 0.04 -8.89
CA ALA A 61 -7.85 0.24 -7.96
C ALA A 61 -6.52 0.37 -8.71
N VAL A 62 -6.24 -0.53 -9.65
CA VAL A 62 -5.02 -0.47 -10.48
C VAL A 62 -4.94 0.80 -11.33
N LYS A 63 -6.07 1.28 -11.87
CA LYS A 63 -6.11 2.54 -12.61
C LYS A 63 -5.84 3.73 -11.70
N LYS A 64 -6.43 3.73 -10.50
CA LYS A 64 -6.25 4.80 -9.52
C LYS A 64 -4.81 4.87 -9.04
N THR A 65 -4.19 3.75 -8.67
CA THR A 65 -2.79 3.73 -8.23
C THR A 65 -1.84 4.24 -9.31
N LYS A 66 -2.08 3.88 -10.58
CA LYS A 66 -1.32 4.43 -11.71
C LYS A 66 -1.52 5.94 -11.89
N GLN A 67 -2.76 6.42 -11.72
CA GLN A 67 -3.03 7.86 -11.80
C GLN A 67 -2.34 8.61 -10.66
N ASP A 68 -2.43 8.09 -9.44
CA ASP A 68 -1.81 8.67 -8.25
C ASP A 68 -0.27 8.69 -8.39
N SER A 69 0.34 7.62 -8.93
CA SER A 69 1.79 7.59 -9.18
C SER A 69 2.22 8.62 -10.22
N ILE A 70 1.45 8.77 -11.31
CA ILE A 70 1.73 9.78 -12.34
C ILE A 70 1.54 11.19 -11.77
N ALA A 71 0.53 11.41 -10.92
CA ALA A 71 0.30 12.70 -10.28
C ALA A 71 1.45 13.05 -9.32
N ALA A 72 1.91 12.10 -8.51
CA ALA A 72 3.05 12.28 -7.61
C ALA A 72 4.36 12.54 -8.37
N GLU A 73 4.59 11.86 -9.49
CA GLU A 73 5.76 12.11 -10.33
C GLU A 73 5.75 13.53 -10.92
N LYS A 74 4.56 14.03 -11.29
CA LYS A 74 4.39 15.41 -11.77
C LYS A 74 4.51 16.46 -10.67
N SER A 75 4.16 16.15 -9.41
CA SER A 75 4.27 17.12 -8.30
C SER A 75 5.70 17.28 -7.78
N ARG A 76 6.53 16.23 -7.85
CA ARG A 76 7.94 16.25 -7.43
C ARG A 76 8.77 17.43 -7.95
N PRO A 77 8.79 17.76 -9.26
CA PRO A 77 9.55 18.92 -9.75
C PRO A 77 8.94 20.25 -9.30
N GLU A 78 7.62 20.34 -9.13
CA GLU A 78 6.96 21.55 -8.63
C GLU A 78 7.27 21.79 -7.15
N GLU A 79 7.29 20.73 -6.34
CA GLU A 79 7.67 20.77 -4.92
C GLU A 79 9.13 21.21 -4.75
N GLY A 80 10.06 20.67 -5.55
CA GLY A 80 11.45 21.12 -5.54
C GLY A 80 11.60 22.59 -5.93
N ALA A 81 10.90 23.03 -6.98
CA ALA A 81 10.92 24.44 -7.40
C ALA A 81 10.25 25.38 -6.37
N ARG A 82 9.21 24.93 -5.68
CA ARG A 82 8.59 25.66 -4.55
C ARG A 82 9.55 25.79 -3.39
N HIS A 83 10.24 24.72 -3.01
CA HIS A 83 11.23 24.74 -1.93
C HIS A 83 12.35 25.75 -2.20
N ILE A 84 12.93 25.74 -3.41
CA ILE A 84 13.95 26.70 -3.83
C ILE A 84 13.42 28.15 -3.79
N ARG A 85 12.19 28.37 -4.27
CA ARG A 85 11.55 29.70 -4.24
C ARG A 85 11.33 30.20 -2.82
N ASP A 86 10.83 29.33 -1.93
CA ASP A 86 10.56 29.68 -0.54
C ASP A 86 11.86 29.99 0.22
N GLU A 87 12.92 29.21 -0.02
CA GLU A 87 14.25 29.45 0.53
C GLU A 87 14.86 30.79 0.02
N ALA A 88 14.74 31.06 -1.28
CA ALA A 88 15.15 32.34 -1.85
C ALA A 88 14.36 33.52 -1.25
N MET A 89 13.04 33.41 -1.10
CA MET A 89 12.22 34.47 -0.49
C MET A 89 12.60 34.74 0.96
N LYS A 90 12.94 33.70 1.74
CA LYS A 90 13.42 33.85 3.12
C LYS A 90 14.79 34.53 3.21
N THR A 91 15.68 34.30 2.24
CA THR A 91 17.06 34.81 2.25
C THR A 91 17.22 36.18 1.57
N CYS A 92 16.36 36.53 0.62
CA CYS A 92 16.39 37.80 -0.11
C CYS A 92 15.91 39.02 0.70
N GLY A 93 15.20 38.83 1.81
CA GLY A 93 14.61 39.92 2.63
C GLY A 93 15.57 40.65 3.58
N LYS A 94 16.80 40.16 3.81
CA LYS A 94 17.72 40.73 4.83
C LYS A 94 18.75 41.73 4.30
N ARG A 95 18.49 42.40 3.18
CA ARG A 95 19.36 43.48 2.68
C ARG A 95 18.62 44.81 2.64
N LYS A 96 18.36 45.41 3.80
CA LYS A 96 18.24 46.87 3.89
C LYS A 96 18.67 47.45 5.25
N LYS A 97 19.77 48.21 5.17
CA LYS A 97 20.30 49.31 6.00
C LYS A 97 20.43 49.12 7.53
N SER A 98 21.66 49.23 8.01
CA SER A 98 21.97 50.01 9.22
C SER A 98 23.23 50.84 8.98
N GLU A 99 23.00 52.15 8.82
CA GLU A 99 23.93 53.18 9.27
C GLU A 99 23.78 53.21 10.80
N ASN A 100 24.90 53.25 11.52
CA ASN A 100 25.07 53.37 12.97
C ASN A 100 25.21 52.08 13.80
N ASP A 101 26.28 52.07 14.59
CA ASP A 101 26.77 51.01 15.46
C ASP A 101 25.84 50.74 16.65
N GLN A 102 25.53 49.47 16.91
CA GLN A 102 25.30 48.95 18.25
C GLN A 102 25.84 47.53 18.38
N GLU A 103 26.69 47.36 19.40
CA GLU A 103 27.28 46.11 19.84
C GLU A 103 26.22 45.06 20.18
N GLY A 104 26.18 44.02 19.37
CA GLY A 104 25.51 42.76 19.65
C GLY A 104 26.04 41.79 18.62
N ALA A 105 26.91 40.87 19.05
CA ALA A 105 27.66 39.97 18.19
C ALA A 105 26.71 39.25 17.21
N THR A 106 26.61 39.78 15.99
CA THR A 106 25.88 39.15 14.90
C THR A 106 26.69 37.93 14.47
N PRO A 107 26.08 36.73 14.33
CA PRO A 107 26.83 35.55 13.94
C PRO A 107 27.43 35.83 12.56
N THR A 108 28.76 35.97 12.54
CA THR A 108 29.50 36.28 11.33
C THR A 108 29.24 35.15 10.33
N LYS A 109 29.27 35.39 9.02
CA LYS A 109 29.10 34.35 7.97
C LYS A 109 29.94 33.07 8.22
N LYS A 110 31.07 33.23 8.92
CA LYS A 110 31.93 32.13 9.41
C LYS A 110 31.25 31.23 10.45
N SER A 111 30.46 31.77 11.38
CA SER A 111 29.70 31.02 12.39
C SER A 111 28.70 30.07 11.74
N PHE A 112 27.94 30.56 10.76
CA PHE A 112 26.97 29.75 10.04
C PHE A 112 27.63 28.64 9.20
N LEU A 113 28.76 28.95 8.58
CA LEU A 113 29.56 27.97 7.84
C LEU A 113 30.16 26.88 8.77
N LEU A 114 30.60 27.27 9.96
CA LEU A 114 31.09 26.36 11.00
C LEU A 114 29.97 25.47 11.54
N GLU A 115 28.77 26.01 11.70
CA GLU A 115 27.59 25.26 12.14
C GLU A 115 27.17 24.23 11.09
N TYR A 116 27.12 24.63 9.81
CA TYR A 116 26.88 23.72 8.69
C TYR A 116 27.92 22.58 8.60
N GLN A 117 29.21 22.90 8.75
CA GLN A 117 30.26 21.87 8.77
C GLN A 117 30.16 20.92 9.97
N LYS A 118 29.69 21.42 11.13
CA LYS A 118 29.45 20.57 12.30
C LYS A 118 28.26 19.64 12.08
N GLU A 119 27.17 20.14 11.51
CA GLU A 119 25.99 19.32 11.17
C GLU A 119 26.33 18.26 10.12
N GLU A 120 27.11 18.60 9.10
CA GLU A 120 27.58 17.64 8.08
C GLU A 120 28.43 16.52 8.70
N LEU A 121 29.33 16.86 9.63
CA LEU A 121 30.14 15.90 10.39
C LEU A 121 29.30 14.97 11.28
N VAL A 122 28.19 15.46 11.85
CA VAL A 122 27.25 14.64 12.63
C VAL A 122 26.52 13.65 11.73
N LEU A 123 26.01 14.13 10.59
CA LEU A 123 25.33 13.28 9.60
C LEU A 123 26.27 12.20 9.03
N GLU A 124 27.54 12.53 8.76
CA GLU A 124 28.53 11.54 8.33
C GLU A 124 28.81 10.46 9.39
N ARG A 125 28.78 10.83 10.68
CA ARG A 125 28.95 9.88 11.79
C ARG A 125 27.73 8.98 12.00
N GLU A 126 26.53 9.49 11.77
CA GLU A 126 25.28 8.75 11.95
C GLU A 126 24.97 7.82 10.76
N ARG A 127 25.41 8.17 9.54
CA ARG A 127 25.25 7.36 8.33
C ARG A 127 25.73 5.90 8.46
N PRO A 128 26.92 5.58 9.00
CA PRO A 128 27.33 4.20 9.20
C PRO A 128 26.53 3.48 10.29
N ALA A 129 26.01 4.19 11.30
CA ALA A 129 25.16 3.60 12.33
C ALA A 129 23.81 3.15 11.73
N LEU A 130 23.15 4.02 10.97
CA LEU A 130 21.94 3.70 10.21
C LEU A 130 22.15 2.53 9.24
N LYS A 131 23.31 2.48 8.58
CA LYS A 131 23.66 1.38 7.68
C LYS A 131 23.79 0.05 8.44
N ARG A 132 24.40 0.05 9.62
CA ARG A 132 24.51 -1.15 10.47
C ARG A 132 23.15 -1.60 11.00
N GLU A 133 22.33 -0.66 11.44
CA GLU A 133 20.97 -0.94 11.92
C GLU A 133 20.11 -1.57 10.82
N LYS A 134 20.15 -1.01 9.59
CA LYS A 134 19.44 -1.60 8.44
C LYS A 134 19.90 -3.03 8.14
N MET A 135 21.20 -3.31 8.25
CA MET A 135 21.73 -4.66 8.05
C MET A 135 21.30 -5.62 9.17
N MET A 136 21.18 -5.13 10.41
CA MET A 136 20.70 -5.91 11.55
C MET A 136 19.22 -6.27 11.38
N GLN A 137 18.38 -5.31 10.97
CA GLN A 137 16.96 -5.56 10.67
C GLN A 137 16.76 -6.58 9.54
N ASP A 138 17.54 -6.47 8.45
CA ASP A 138 17.51 -7.45 7.35
C ASP A 138 17.96 -8.86 7.80
N ALA A 139 18.90 -8.94 8.74
CA ALA A 139 19.31 -10.23 9.32
C ALA A 139 18.22 -10.83 10.22
N GLU A 140 17.56 -10.00 11.03
CA GLU A 140 16.46 -10.42 11.91
C GLU A 140 15.23 -10.88 11.10
N GLU A 141 14.89 -10.18 10.02
CA GLU A 141 13.80 -10.58 9.12
C GLU A 141 14.08 -11.95 8.47
N LYS A 142 15.32 -12.18 8.04
CA LYS A 142 15.75 -13.47 7.49
C LYS A 142 15.75 -14.59 8.54
N GLU A 143 15.98 -14.27 9.81
CA GLU A 143 15.89 -15.23 10.90
C GLU A 143 14.43 -15.61 11.16
N LYS A 144 13.52 -14.64 11.19
CA LYS A 144 12.07 -14.86 11.32
C LYS A 144 11.52 -15.72 10.18
N ASP A 145 11.87 -15.44 8.92
CA ASP A 145 11.43 -16.28 7.78
C ASP A 145 11.92 -17.75 7.92
N ARG A 146 13.12 -17.96 8.50
CA ARG A 146 13.62 -19.32 8.77
C ARG A 146 12.86 -20.01 9.89
N GLU A 147 12.48 -19.26 10.92
CA GLU A 147 11.69 -19.76 12.05
C GLU A 147 10.27 -20.10 11.62
N GLU A 148 9.59 -19.22 10.89
CA GLU A 148 8.24 -19.48 10.33
C GLU A 148 8.23 -20.75 9.47
N ARG A 149 9.24 -20.95 8.62
CA ARG A 149 9.39 -22.19 7.84
C ARG A 149 9.61 -23.44 8.71
N LYS A 150 10.24 -23.31 9.88
CA LYS A 150 10.35 -24.41 10.84
C LYS A 150 9.01 -24.64 11.51
N GLU A 151 8.33 -23.59 11.96
CA GLU A 151 7.03 -23.67 12.61
C GLU A 151 5.98 -24.31 11.71
N ILE A 152 5.88 -23.91 10.44
CA ILE A 152 4.99 -24.55 9.45
C ILE A 152 5.26 -26.06 9.34
N ARG A 153 6.54 -26.46 9.29
CA ARG A 153 6.92 -27.88 9.24
C ARG A 153 6.55 -28.60 10.55
N ASP A 154 6.68 -27.93 11.68
CA ASP A 154 6.39 -28.49 12.99
C ASP A 154 4.87 -28.64 13.19
N GLU A 155 4.08 -27.66 12.76
CA GLU A 155 2.62 -27.71 12.71
C GLU A 155 2.12 -28.83 11.80
N GLN A 156 2.70 -28.95 10.60
CA GLN A 156 2.40 -30.06 9.70
C GLN A 156 2.71 -31.42 10.34
N ARG A 157 3.84 -31.55 11.05
CA ARG A 157 4.17 -32.79 11.78
C ARG A 157 3.16 -33.06 12.90
N LYS A 158 2.82 -32.06 13.71
CA LYS A 158 1.82 -32.19 14.79
C LYS A 158 0.45 -32.59 14.24
N HIS A 159 0.01 -31.97 13.15
CA HIS A 159 -1.25 -32.30 12.48
C HIS A 159 -1.25 -33.75 11.97
N MET A 160 -0.16 -34.19 11.34
CA MET A 160 0.00 -35.58 10.90
C MET A 160 -0.01 -36.56 12.09
N GLU A 161 0.66 -36.24 13.18
CA GLU A 161 0.66 -37.05 14.40
C GLU A 161 -0.73 -37.18 15.02
N GLN A 162 -1.50 -36.08 15.06
CA GLN A 162 -2.90 -36.09 15.51
C GLN A 162 -3.77 -37.01 14.65
N LEU A 163 -3.67 -36.92 13.32
CA LEU A 163 -4.39 -37.79 12.39
C LEU A 163 -4.02 -39.26 12.59
N LEU A 164 -2.72 -39.57 12.71
CA LEU A 164 -2.25 -40.94 12.97
C LEU A 164 -2.75 -41.46 14.33
N GLY A 165 -2.79 -40.60 15.35
CA GLY A 165 -3.37 -40.92 16.67
C GLY A 165 -4.85 -41.29 16.56
N LEU A 166 -5.63 -40.51 15.80
CA LEU A 166 -7.04 -40.80 15.57
C LEU A 166 -7.22 -42.13 14.85
N VAL A 167 -6.46 -42.38 13.78
CA VAL A 167 -6.50 -43.65 13.02
C VAL A 167 -6.17 -44.84 13.92
N ARG A 168 -5.12 -44.75 14.74
CA ARG A 168 -4.76 -45.80 15.72
C ARG A 168 -5.90 -46.05 16.70
N SER A 169 -6.57 -45.00 17.20
CA SER A 169 -7.70 -45.13 18.11
C SER A 169 -8.92 -45.78 17.46
N CYS A 170 -9.19 -45.49 16.18
CA CYS A 170 -10.27 -46.12 15.43
C CYS A 170 -10.00 -47.60 15.18
N ILE A 171 -8.77 -47.94 14.80
CA ILE A 171 -8.33 -49.34 14.61
C ILE A 171 -8.47 -50.11 15.92
N ALA A 172 -7.96 -49.56 17.04
CA ALA A 172 -8.05 -50.20 18.36
C ALA A 172 -9.50 -50.44 18.83
N LYS A 173 -10.43 -49.55 18.47
CA LYS A 173 -11.87 -49.72 18.77
C LYS A 173 -12.59 -50.70 17.84
N SER A 174 -12.00 -51.02 16.68
CA SER A 174 -12.56 -51.94 15.69
C SER A 174 -12.04 -53.38 15.81
N LEU A 175 -11.05 -53.62 16.68
CA LEU A 175 -10.60 -54.98 17.02
C LEU A 175 -11.46 -55.52 18.19
N PRO A 176 -12.08 -56.71 18.04
CA PRO A 176 -12.91 -57.34 19.07
C PRO A 176 -12.12 -57.87 20.28
#